data_AF-A0A1X7GVU3-F1
#
_entry.id   AF-A0A1X7GVU3-F1
#
_cell.length_a   1.000
_cell.length_b   1.000
_cell.length_c   1.000
_cell.angle_alpha   90.00
_cell.angle_beta   90.00
_cell.angle_gamma   90.00
#
_symmetry.space_group_name_H-M   'P 1'
#
loop_
_entity.id
_entity.type
_entity.pdbx_description
1 polymer ?
#
loop_
_entity_poly.entity_id
_entity_poly.type
_entity_poly.pdbx_seq_one_letter_code
_entity_poly.pdbx_strand_id
1 'polypeptide(L)' 'MIKKSKDHLNSVNENYFQHMLVALKVSFKMFYGSLLALIHGLIPGVFQTSASNKIKELYEFINKPR' A
#
# COMPACT_ATOMS: atom_id res chain seq x y z
N MET A 1 -16.25 -4.44 -17.80
CA MET A 1 -15.78 -4.00 -16.47
C MET A 1 -15.97 -5.09 -15.42
N ILE A 2 -17.20 -5.59 -15.22
CA ILE A 2 -17.49 -6.67 -14.25
C ILE A 2 -16.62 -7.91 -14.47
N LYS A 3 -16.43 -8.36 -15.72
CA LYS A 3 -15.55 -9.51 -16.04
C LYS A 3 -14.12 -9.28 -15.56
N LYS A 4 -13.52 -8.13 -15.87
CA LYS A 4 -12.16 -7.77 -15.42
C LYS A 4 -12.03 -7.76 -13.90
N SER A 5 -13.03 -7.24 -13.19
CA SER A 5 -13.04 -7.28 -11.72
C SER A 5 -13.07 -8.71 -11.20
N LYS A 6 -13.91 -9.59 -11.77
CA LYS A 6 -13.96 -11.01 -11.40
C LYS A 6 -12.65 -11.73 -11.71
N ASP A 7 -12.09 -11.51 -12.91
CA ASP A 7 -10.82 -12.11 -13.33
C ASP A 7 -9.68 -11.71 -12.38
N HIS A 8 -9.62 -10.44 -11.98
CA HIS A 8 -8.64 -9.93 -11.02
C HIS A 8 -8.81 -10.52 -9.62
N LEU A 9 -10.04 -10.53 -9.09
CA LEU A 9 -10.35 -11.14 -7.80
C LEU A 9 -9.96 -12.63 -7.76
N ASN A 10 -10.21 -13.35 -8.86
CA ASN A 10 -9.80 -14.75 -9.00
C ASN A 10 -8.29 -14.91 -9.08
N SER A 11 -7.57 -14.03 -9.80
CA SER A 11 -6.11 -14.16 -9.94
C SER A 11 -5.35 -13.90 -8.64
N VAL A 12 -5.96 -13.16 -7.70
CA VAL A 12 -5.40 -12.92 -6.37
C VAL A 12 -6.09 -13.74 -5.26
N ASN A 13 -7.03 -14.62 -5.62
CA ASN A 13 -7.79 -15.47 -4.69
C ASN A 13 -8.49 -14.69 -3.56
N GLU A 14 -9.13 -13.57 -3.88
CA GLU A 14 -9.85 -12.73 -2.90
C GLU A 14 -11.30 -12.49 -3.31
N ASN A 15 -12.21 -12.42 -2.35
CA ASN A 15 -13.53 -11.85 -2.60
C ASN A 15 -13.48 -10.31 -2.62
N TYR A 16 -14.56 -9.68 -3.09
CA TYR A 16 -14.63 -8.23 -3.25
C TYR A 16 -14.27 -7.45 -1.98
N PHE A 17 -14.82 -7.83 -0.83
CA PHE A 17 -14.60 -7.11 0.43
C PHE A 17 -13.19 -7.33 0.98
N GLN A 18 -12.64 -8.54 0.84
CA GLN A 18 -11.23 -8.80 1.17
C GLN A 18 -10.30 -7.91 0.35
N HIS A 19 -10.47 -7.91 -0.97
CA HIS A 19 -9.66 -7.10 -1.87
C HIS A 19 -9.80 -5.60 -1.59
N MET A 20 -11.03 -5.14 -1.32
CA MET A 20 -11.30 -3.75 -0.95
C MET A 20 -10.55 -3.35 0.33
N LEU A 21 -10.60 -4.17 1.38
CA LEU A 21 -9.90 -3.88 2.63
C LEU A 21 -8.38 -3.86 2.45
N VAL A 22 -7.82 -4.76 1.62
CA VAL A 22 -6.40 -4.72 1.27
C VAL A 22 -6.07 -3.43 0.53
N ALA A 23 -6.84 -3.08 -0.50
CA ALA A 23 -6.61 -1.86 -1.29
C ALA A 23 -6.68 -0.59 -0.43
N LEU A 24 -7.63 -0.51 0.52
CA LEU A 24 -7.72 0.58 1.48
C LEU A 24 -6.49 0.65 2.40
N LYS A 25 -6.00 -0.50 2.89
CA LYS A 25 -4.76 -0.56 3.68
C LYS A 25 -3.55 -0.10 2.87
N VAL A 26 -3.41 -0.54 1.62
CA VAL A 26 -2.35 -0.10 0.71
C VAL A 26 -2.42 1.41 0.50
N SER A 27 -3.59 1.94 0.18
CA SER A 27 -3.83 3.37 0.00
C SER A 27 -3.41 4.19 1.23
N PHE A 28 -3.84 3.77 2.43
CA PHE A 28 -3.47 4.45 3.67
C PHE A 28 -1.97 4.43 3.93
N LYS A 29 -1.30 3.29 3.70
CA LYS A 29 0.16 3.17 3.88
C LYS A 29 0.94 4.06 2.90
N MET A 30 0.50 4.13 1.64
CA MET A 30 1.08 5.02 0.63
C MET A 30 0.92 6.48 1.01
N PHE A 31 -0.28 6.89 1.41
CA PHE A 31 -0.57 8.26 1.83
C PHE A 31 0.23 8.67 3.08
N TYR A 32 0.35 7.77 4.05
CA TYR A 32 1.17 8.03 5.23
C TYR A 32 2.65 8.16 4.88
N GLY A 33 3.17 7.27 4.02
CA GLY A 33 4.54 7.35 3.52
C GLY A 33 4.83 8.64 2.75
N SER A 34 3.88 9.13 1.95
CA SER A 34 4.03 10.39 1.22
C SER A 34 4.07 11.60 2.15
N LEU A 35 3.26 11.63 3.21
CA LEU A 35 3.31 12.69 4.22
C LEU A 35 4.68 12.73 4.92
N LEU A 36 5.22 11.56 5.28
CA LEU A 36 6.55 11.47 5.90
C LEU A 36 7.65 11.98 4.95
N ALA A 37 7.60 11.58 3.68
CA ALA A 37 8.55 12.04 2.66
C ALA A 37 8.45 13.55 2.42
N LEU A 38 7.23 14.09 2.41
CA LEU A 38 6.98 15.52 2.27
C LEU A 38 7.60 16.31 3.41
N ILE A 39 7.34 15.90 4.66
CA ILE A 39 7.93 16.56 5.84
C ILE A 39 9.46 16.46 5.82
N HIS A 40 10.02 15.30 5.46
CA HIS A 40 11.46 15.14 5.30
C HIS A 40 12.04 16.06 4.22
N GLY A 41 11.34 16.23 3.09
CA GLY A 41 11.75 17.15 2.03
C GLY A 41 11.77 18.62 2.46
N LEU A 42 10.90 19.01 3.41
CA LEU A 42 10.90 20.35 4.01
C LEU A 42 11.94 20.48 5.14
N ILE A 43 12.11 19.44 5.95
CA ILE A 43 13.00 19.41 7.11
C ILE A 43 13.82 18.10 7.06
N PRO A 44 15.01 18.11 6.42
CA PRO A 44 15.80 16.89 6.20
C PRO A 44 16.18 16.12 7.48
N GLY A 45 16.25 16.82 8.62
CA GLY A 45 16.55 16.20 9.91
C GLY A 45 15.44 15.26 10.43
N VAL A 46 14.22 15.37 9.93
CA VAL A 46 13.03 14.65 10.43
C VAL A 46 12.67 13.51 9.47
N PHE A 47 12.23 12.36 10.00
CA PHE A 47 11.77 11.19 9.23
C PHE A 47 12.74 10.63 8.18
N GLN A 48 14.05 10.78 8.40
CA GLN A 48 15.15 10.43 7.47
C GLN A 48 15.00 9.07 6.76
N THR A 49 14.51 8.05 7.46
CA THR A 49 14.30 6.69 6.90
C THR A 49 12.86 6.23 6.97
N SER A 50 11.94 7.04 7.50
CA SER A 50 10.59 6.58 7.81
C SER A 50 9.78 6.27 6.56
N ALA A 51 9.86 7.13 5.53
CA ALA A 51 9.16 6.92 4.26
C ALA A 51 9.67 5.67 3.52
N SER A 52 10.99 5.49 3.42
CA SER A 52 11.59 4.32 2.76
C SER A 52 11.29 3.02 3.51
N ASN A 53 11.28 3.05 4.85
CA ASN A 53 10.84 1.91 5.65
C ASN A 53 9.36 1.57 5.43
N LYS A 54 8.46 2.56 5.30
CA LYS A 54 7.05 2.31 4.96
C LYS A 54 6.90 1.67 3.57
N ILE A 55 7.70 2.06 2.59
CA ILE A 55 7.69 1.44 1.25
C ILE A 55 8.11 -0.03 1.34
N LYS A 56 9.18 -0.34 2.08
CA LYS A 56 9.63 -1.73 2.29
C LYS A 56 8.55 -2.57 2.97
N GLU A 57 7.96 -2.08 4.05
CA GLU A 57 6.85 -2.77 4.72
C GLU A 57 5.65 -2.99 3.81
N LEU A 58 5.31 -2.00 2.97
CA LEU A 58 4.21 -2.11 2.02
C LEU A 58 4.51 -3.15 0.93
N TYR A 59 5.75 -3.19 0.44
CA TYR A 59 6.21 -4.20 -0.52
C TYR A 59 6.09 -5.61 0.04
N GLU A 60 6.58 -5.84 1.26
CA GLU A 60 6.44 -7.13 1.95
C GLU A 60 4.97 -7.49 2.17
N PHE A 61 4.14 -6.52 2.58
CA PHE A 61 2.71 -6.74 2.78
C PHE A 61 1.98 -7.16 1.50
N ILE A 62 2.28 -6.54 0.36
CA ILE A 62 1.62 -6.82 -0.92
C ILE A 62 2.03 -8.20 -1.45
N ASN A 63 3.30 -8.57 -1.30
CA ASN A 63 3.85 -9.82 -1.82
C ASN A 63 3.63 -11.02 -0.89
N LYS A 64 3.14 -10.80 0.33
CA LYS A 64 2.80 -11.90 1.23
C LYS A 64 1.71 -12.78 0.61
N PRO A 65 1.91 -14.11 0.53
CA PRO A 65 0.88 -15.03 0.06
C PRO A 65 -0.35 -14.96 0.96
N ARG A 66 -1.53 -14.99 0.33
CA ARG A 66 -2.84 -14.80 0.96
C ARG A 66 -3.80 -15.90 0.52
#